data_AF-A0A239DZQ2-F1
#
_entry.id   AF-A0A239DZQ2-F1
#
_cell.length_a   1.000
_cell.length_b   1.000
_cell.length_c   1.000
_cell.angle_alpha   90.00
_cell.angle_beta   90.00
_cell.angle_gamma   90.00
#
_symmetry.space_group_name_H-M   'P 1'
#
loop_
_entity.id
_entity.type
_entity.pdbx_description
1 polymer ?
#
loop_
_entity_poly.entity_id
_entity_poly.type
_entity_poly.pdbx_seq_one_letter_code
_entity_poly.pdbx_strand_id
1 'polypeptide(L)' 'MPLWSKPSWRNGVDARLLDILVCPICKGPLQYDKNAQELICRPDKLAFPIRDGIPIMWADQARDIDPAAKPVPPAA' A
#
# COMPACT_ATOMS: atom_id res chain seq x y z
N MET A 1 -12.32 46.94 -20.29
CA MET A 1 -12.77 45.54 -20.14
C MET A 1 -11.56 44.61 -20.29
N PRO A 2 -11.09 43.90 -19.25
CA PRO A 2 -10.06 42.88 -19.39
C PRO A 2 -10.66 41.49 -19.63
N LEU A 3 -10.19 40.90 -20.71
CA LEU A 3 -10.44 39.60 -21.30
C LEU A 3 -10.30 38.45 -20.30
N TRP A 4 -11.39 37.70 -20.11
CA TRP A 4 -11.38 36.29 -19.68
C TRP A 4 -10.24 35.52 -20.39
N SER A 5 -9.18 35.20 -19.66
CA SER A 5 -8.19 34.21 -20.09
C SER A 5 -7.92 33.22 -18.94
N LYS A 6 -8.97 32.48 -18.59
CA LYS A 6 -8.89 31.08 -18.18
C LYS A 6 -9.55 30.32 -19.33
N PRO A 7 -9.05 29.19 -19.87
CA PRO A 7 -8.45 28.08 -19.11
C PRO A 7 -7.30 27.34 -19.84
N SER A 8 -6.25 26.91 -19.12
CA SER A 8 -5.39 25.83 -19.61
C SER A 8 -4.95 24.93 -18.46
N TRP A 9 -5.74 23.88 -18.26
CA TRP A 9 -5.25 22.50 -18.16
C TRP A 9 -4.22 22.21 -17.08
N ARG A 10 -4.65 22.39 -15.84
CA ARG A 10 -4.21 21.57 -14.70
C ARG A 10 -4.79 20.15 -14.84
N ASN A 11 -4.27 19.36 -15.78
CA ASN A 11 -4.61 17.94 -15.95
C ASN A 11 -3.38 17.19 -16.48
N GLY A 12 -2.77 16.44 -15.57
CA GLY A 12 -1.63 15.58 -15.87
C GLY A 12 -1.25 14.83 -14.60
N VAL A 13 -2.18 14.02 -14.06
CA VAL A 13 -1.77 12.96 -13.14
C VAL A 13 -0.95 12.02 -14.01
N ASP A 14 0.37 12.07 -13.85
CA ASP A 14 1.36 11.33 -14.64
C ASP A 14 0.98 9.84 -14.64
N ALA A 15 0.86 9.25 -15.83
CA ALA A 15 0.41 7.86 -16.01
C ALA A 15 1.36 6.81 -15.40
N ARG A 16 2.49 7.22 -14.82
CA ARG A 16 3.40 6.37 -14.03
C ARG A 16 2.96 6.20 -12.57
N LEU A 17 1.89 6.86 -12.13
CA LEU A 17 1.48 6.89 -10.72
C LEU A 17 0.63 5.69 -10.27
N LEU A 18 0.14 4.84 -11.18
CA LEU A 18 -0.96 3.92 -10.85
C LEU A 18 -0.64 2.45 -10.57
N ASP A 19 0.60 1.96 -10.66
CA ASP A 19 0.79 0.51 -10.53
C ASP A 19 2.14 0.11 -9.97
N ILE A 20 2.26 0.08 -8.63
CA ILE A 20 3.16 -0.84 -7.93
C ILE A 20 2.50 -1.14 -6.58
N LEU A 21 2.12 -2.39 -6.33
CA LEU A 21 1.74 -2.89 -5.01
C LEU A 21 2.91 -2.69 -4.04
N VAL A 22 2.95 -1.53 -3.40
CA VAL A 22 3.94 -1.13 -2.40
C VAL A 22 3.33 -1.18 -1.01
N CYS A 23 4.17 -1.35 0.00
CA CYS A 23 3.71 -1.32 1.38
C CYS A 23 3.00 0.01 1.69
N PRO A 24 1.81 0.00 2.31
CA PRO A 24 1.11 1.25 2.65
C PRO A 24 1.90 2.11 3.64
N ILE A 25 2.74 1.49 4.48
CA ILE A 25 3.52 2.14 5.55
C ILE A 25 4.84 2.71 5.00
N CYS A 26 5.78 1.84 4.60
CA CYS A 26 7.10 2.28 4.17
C CYS A 26 7.22 2.66 2.69
N LYS A 27 6.16 2.41 1.88
CA LYS A 27 6.19 2.52 0.40
C LYS A 27 7.27 1.66 -0.28
N GLY A 28 7.82 0.68 0.45
CA GLY A 28 8.81 -0.26 -0.04
C GLY A 28 8.20 -1.43 -0.83
N PRO A 29 9.06 -2.28 -1.41
CA PRO A 29 8.63 -3.43 -2.17
C PRO A 29 7.97 -4.49 -1.27
N LEU A 30 6.91 -5.12 -1.77
CA LEU A 30 6.26 -6.26 -1.15
C LEU A 30 6.68 -7.56 -1.84
N GLN A 31 6.89 -8.61 -1.06
CA GLN A 31 7.17 -9.96 -1.58
C GLN A 31 5.90 -10.79 -1.53
N TYR A 32 5.44 -11.25 -2.68
CA TYR A 32 4.26 -12.11 -2.76
C TYR A 32 4.62 -13.57 -2.45
N ASP A 33 4.02 -14.09 -1.39
CA ASP A 33 4.06 -15.51 -1.05
C ASP A 33 2.82 -16.21 -1.62
N LYS A 34 3.05 -17.05 -2.64
CA LYS A 34 1.99 -17.81 -3.30
C LYS A 34 1.45 -18.97 -2.45
N ASN A 35 2.27 -19.52 -1.56
CA ASN A 35 1.88 -20.66 -0.73
C ASN A 35 0.97 -20.20 0.41
N ALA A 36 1.32 -19.08 1.04
CA ALA A 36 0.53 -18.49 2.12
C ALA A 36 -0.59 -17.56 1.62
N GLN A 37 -0.55 -17.14 0.34
CA GLN A 37 -1.39 -16.07 -0.19
C GLN A 37 -1.27 -14.78 0.64
N GLU A 38 -0.03 -14.33 0.88
CA GLU A 38 0.27 -13.13 1.66
C GLU A 38 1.27 -12.22 0.93
N LEU A 39 1.23 -10.92 1.20
CA LEU A 39 2.24 -9.95 0.78
C LEU A 39 3.12 -9.59 1.97
N ILE A 40 4.37 -9.99 1.91
CA ILE A 40 5.34 -9.81 2.99
C ILE A 40 6.14 -8.53 2.76
N CYS A 41 6.10 -7.62 3.73
CA CYS A 41 6.97 -6.47 3.83
C CYS A 41 8.14 -6.79 4.76
N ARG A 42 9.34 -7.01 4.22
CA ARG A 42 10.56 -7.24 5.02
C ARG A 42 11.00 -6.05 5.90
N PRO A 43 10.93 -4.77 5.46
CA PRO A 43 11.37 -3.65 6.30
C PRO A 43 10.45 -3.42 7.50
N ASP A 44 9.14 -3.47 7.31
CA ASP A 44 8.16 -3.33 8.41
C ASP A 44 7.95 -4.65 9.17
N LYS A 45 8.41 -5.77 8.63
CA LYS A 45 8.23 -7.12 9.16
C LYS A 45 6.75 -7.49 9.37
N LEU A 46 5.95 -7.12 8.37
CA LEU A 46 4.50 -7.37 8.32
C LEU A 46 4.15 -8.26 7.13
N ALA A 47 3.12 -9.10 7.29
CA ALA A 47 2.53 -9.90 6.24
C ALA A 47 1.05 -9.51 6.07
N PHE A 48 0.68 -9.06 4.88
CA PHE A 48 -0.69 -8.68 4.52
C PHE A 48 -1.39 -9.85 3.83
N PRO A 49 -2.49 -10.39 4.38
CA PRO A 49 -3.18 -11.53 3.78
C PRO A 49 -3.92 -11.14 2.50
N ILE A 50 -4.04 -12.09 1.58
CA ILE A 50 -4.86 -11.98 0.37
C ILE A 50 -6.10 -12.86 0.56
N ARG A 51 -7.28 -12.24 0.50
CA ARG A 51 -8.57 -12.91 0.61
C ARG A 51 -9.35 -12.69 -0.68
N ASP A 52 -9.85 -13.77 -1.27
CA ASP A 52 -10.60 -13.72 -2.54
C ASP A 52 -9.82 -13.05 -3.70
N GLY A 53 -8.49 -13.17 -3.68
CA GLY A 53 -7.61 -12.52 -4.66
C GLY A 53 -7.39 -11.02 -4.43
N ILE A 54 -7.93 -10.46 -3.35
CA ILE A 54 -7.79 -9.04 -2.97
C ILE A 54 -6.81 -8.92 -1.79
N PRO A 55 -5.69 -8.18 -1.95
CA PRO A 55 -4.77 -7.93 -0.85
C PRO A 55 -5.38 -7.02 0.22
N ILE A 56 -5.43 -7.51 1.45
CA ILE A 56 -5.92 -6.75 2.60
C ILE A 56 -4.75 -5.96 3.19
N MET A 57 -4.46 -4.80 2.61
CA MET A 57 -3.36 -3.90 3.03
C MET A 57 -3.78 -2.96 4.17
N TRP A 58 -4.36 -3.52 5.23
CA TRP A 58 -4.72 -2.75 6.43
C TRP A 58 -3.75 -3.08 7.55
N ALA A 59 -3.31 -2.07 8.31
CA ALA A 59 -2.36 -2.26 9.40
C ALA A 59 -2.91 -3.23 10.47
N ASP A 60 -4.20 -3.13 10.79
CA ASP A 60 -4.93 -4.03 11.70
C ASP A 60 -5.02 -5.50 11.27
N GLN A 61 -4.94 -5.74 9.97
CA GLN A 61 -5.03 -7.10 9.41
C GLN A 61 -3.66 -7.64 9.04
N ALA A 62 -2.61 -6.83 9.20
CA ALA A 62 -1.25 -7.23 8.96
C ALA A 62 -0.79 -8.14 10.11
N ARG A 63 -0.18 -9.26 9.75
CA ARG A 63 0.41 -10.20 10.69
C ARG A 63 1.87 -9.87 10.89
N ASP A 64 2.31 -9.69 12.13
CA ASP A 64 3.72 -9.56 12.45
C ASP A 64 4.46 -10.86 12.12
N ILE A 65 5.54 -10.76 11.34
CA ILE A 65 6.45 -11.88 11.06
C ILE A 65 7.74 -11.78 11.89
N ASP A 66 7.92 -10.68 12.63
CA ASP A 66 9.03 -10.54 13.55
C ASP A 66 8.76 -11.30 14.86
N PRO A 67 9.67 -12.18 15.30
CA PRO A 67 9.50 -12.93 16.54
C PRO A 67 9.61 -12.07 17.81
N ALA A 68 10.01 -10.80 17.71
CA ALA A 68 10.19 -9.87 18.83
C ALA A 68 9.27 -8.64 18.76
N ALA A 69 8.46 -8.49 17.71
CA ALA A 69 7.57 -7.33 17.56
C ALA A 69 6.35 -7.46 18.47
N LYS A 70 6.07 -6.37 19.20
CA LYS A 70 4.78 -6.20 19.89
C LYS A 70 3.67 -6.27 18.85
N PRO A 71 2.55 -6.96 19.12
CA PRO A 71 1.42 -7.02 18.21
C PRO A 71 0.99 -5.61 17.84
N VAL A 72 0.83 -5.34 16.54
CA VAL A 72 0.29 -4.06 16.06
C VAL A 72 -1.03 -3.82 16.79
N PRO A 73 -1.17 -2.74 17.59
CA PRO A 73 -2.43 -2.46 18.26
C PRO A 73 -3.49 -2.26 17.18
N PRO A 74 -4.68 -2.86 17.33
CA PRO A 74 -5.75 -2.61 16.37
C PRO A 74 -6.02 -1.09 16.36
N ALA A 75 -6.02 -0.47 15.18
CA ALA A 75 -6.38 0.93 15.01
C ALA A 75 -7.88 1.06 15.34
N ALA A 76 -8.14 1.28 16.62
CA ALA A 76 -9.45 1.65 17.16
C ALA A 76 -9.83 3.08 16.75
#